data_AF-A0A949D810-F1
#
_entry.id   AF-A0A949D810-F1
#
_cell.length_a   1.000
_cell.length_b   1.000
_cell.length_c   1.000
_cell.angle_alpha   90.00
_cell.angle_beta   90.00
_cell.angle_gamma   90.00
#
_symmetry.space_group_name_H-M   'P 1'
#
loop_
_entity.id
_entity.type
_entity.pdbx_description
1 polymer ?
#
loop_
_entity_poly.entity_id
_entity_poly.type
_entity_poly.pdbx_seq_one_letter_code
_entity_poly.pdbx_strand_id
1 'polypeptide(L)'
;MALMKPAQAQGSWHWRADAGRLEIEAPAGTSLSDLGGVWSIDALEKMLEGLSRGRLKRVFAPGDGPVRCPLRLSNGHDIHLVGAFISDTEARGMLLTGEDFPEFDPVDLKPGPDLVPVYQPIISLRDGRVVGFEALARWTGPGLTAPPSRWEDQALASNMLIRAAETLADLRREAKRDDLFMHVNLTARELTKSTIPALIDALSSSYQLPERAIRIELTEQAALRDETKTLASAMALKAVGAGLVLDDFGTGHSSFAWLADLPFDSLKIDHGLTARLGQARTDTILSTITLLASRLGMSTTAEGVEKREDAGRLRALGFDFAQGFAFSKGIDAKSALKFLKG
;
A
#
# COMPACT_ATOMS: atom_id res chain seq x y z
N MET A 1 -27.41 -19.53 -6.44
CA MET A 1 -26.54 -18.51 -5.80
C MET A 1 -26.52 -17.30 -6.70
N ALA A 2 -27.07 -16.18 -6.24
CA ALA A 2 -26.94 -14.91 -6.94
C ALA A 2 -25.44 -14.53 -6.97
N LEU A 3 -24.93 -14.17 -8.14
CA LEU A 3 -23.57 -13.66 -8.29
C LEU A 3 -23.46 -12.33 -7.52
N MET A 4 -22.66 -12.33 -6.44
CA MET A 4 -22.33 -11.14 -5.66
C MET A 4 -21.67 -10.08 -6.56
N LYS A 5 -22.05 -8.80 -6.39
CA LYS A 5 -21.50 -7.69 -7.17
C LYS A 5 -20.36 -7.03 -6.38
N PRO A 6 -19.13 -6.98 -6.92
CA PRO A 6 -17.99 -6.39 -6.21
C PRO A 6 -18.20 -4.91 -5.89
N ALA A 7 -17.60 -4.43 -4.78
CA ALA A 7 -17.51 -3.00 -4.49
C ALA A 7 -16.96 -2.26 -5.71
N GLN A 8 -17.72 -1.26 -6.16
CA GLN A 8 -17.40 -0.49 -7.35
C GLN A 8 -17.29 0.98 -6.96
N ALA A 9 -16.19 1.58 -7.40
CA ALA A 9 -16.02 3.02 -7.43
C ALA A 9 -17.17 3.66 -8.21
N GLN A 10 -17.98 4.48 -7.53
CA GLN A 10 -19.04 5.23 -8.17
C GLN A 10 -18.67 6.70 -8.32
N GLY A 11 -17.83 7.23 -7.45
CA GLY A 11 -17.52 8.66 -7.44
C GLY A 11 -16.24 8.99 -6.69
N SER A 12 -15.92 10.27 -6.64
CA SER A 12 -14.79 10.83 -5.89
C SER A 12 -15.31 11.74 -4.78
N TRP A 13 -14.48 12.01 -3.79
CA TRP A 13 -14.74 13.07 -2.82
C TRP A 13 -13.46 13.79 -2.43
N HIS A 14 -13.63 15.04 -2.01
CA HIS A 14 -12.55 15.93 -1.63
C HIS A 14 -12.97 16.77 -0.42
N TRP A 15 -12.29 16.56 0.70
CA TRP A 15 -12.43 17.32 1.93
C TRP A 15 -11.40 18.44 2.01
N ARG A 16 -11.89 19.63 2.36
CA ARG A 16 -11.11 20.84 2.57
C ARG A 16 -11.43 21.43 3.94
N ALA A 17 -10.52 21.25 4.89
CA ALA A 17 -10.69 21.68 6.27
C ALA A 17 -10.74 23.21 6.42
N ASP A 18 -9.99 23.94 5.59
CA ASP A 18 -9.99 25.41 5.51
C ASP A 18 -11.37 25.98 5.16
N ALA A 19 -12.06 25.33 4.23
CA ALA A 19 -13.40 25.70 3.80
C ALA A 19 -14.50 25.05 4.66
N GLY A 20 -14.17 24.00 5.42
CA GLY A 20 -15.15 23.14 6.09
C GLY A 20 -16.10 22.45 5.11
N ARG A 21 -15.61 22.11 3.91
CA ARG A 21 -16.42 21.57 2.81
C ARG A 21 -15.94 20.20 2.35
N LEU A 22 -16.90 19.31 2.14
CA LEU A 22 -16.74 18.03 1.46
C LEU A 22 -17.41 18.13 0.09
N GLU A 23 -16.63 18.13 -0.96
CA GLU A 23 -17.10 17.98 -2.34
C GLU A 23 -17.22 16.51 -2.67
N ILE A 24 -18.34 16.09 -3.25
CA ILE A 24 -18.59 14.73 -3.69
C ILE A 24 -18.99 14.77 -5.16
N GLU A 25 -18.22 14.10 -6.00
CA GLU A 25 -18.58 13.85 -7.39
C GLU A 25 -19.28 12.49 -7.47
N ALA A 26 -20.60 12.51 -7.65
CA ALA A 26 -21.41 11.32 -7.83
C ALA A 26 -21.94 11.23 -9.28
N PRO A 27 -22.11 10.02 -9.83
CA PRO A 27 -22.50 9.85 -11.22
C PRO A 27 -23.98 10.22 -11.40
N ALA A 28 -24.26 11.10 -12.36
CA ALA A 28 -25.60 11.56 -12.67
C ALA A 28 -26.51 10.40 -13.13
N GLY A 29 -27.78 10.41 -12.71
CA GLY A 29 -28.74 9.37 -13.08
C GLY A 29 -28.59 8.04 -12.31
N THR A 30 -27.75 8.00 -11.27
CA THR A 30 -27.64 6.87 -10.35
C THR A 30 -28.36 7.13 -9.02
N SER A 31 -28.53 6.10 -8.19
CA SER A 31 -29.10 6.24 -6.83
C SER A 31 -28.24 7.10 -5.87
N LEU A 32 -27.02 7.47 -6.29
CA LEU A 32 -26.13 8.37 -5.54
C LEU A 32 -26.13 9.80 -6.06
N SER A 33 -26.87 10.09 -7.14
CA SER A 33 -26.85 11.42 -7.77
C SER A 33 -27.17 12.56 -6.78
N ASP A 34 -28.01 12.29 -5.78
CA ASP A 34 -28.36 13.24 -4.71
C ASP A 34 -27.18 13.60 -3.79
N LEU A 35 -26.12 12.78 -3.74
CA LEU A 35 -24.90 13.09 -3.00
C LEU A 35 -23.98 14.04 -3.76
N GLY A 36 -24.17 14.21 -5.06
CA GLY A 36 -23.31 15.05 -5.89
C GLY A 36 -23.40 16.51 -5.47
N GLY A 37 -22.27 17.13 -5.12
CA GLY A 37 -22.19 18.54 -4.78
C GLY A 37 -21.22 18.88 -3.65
N VAL A 38 -21.30 20.12 -3.18
CA VAL A 38 -20.44 20.63 -2.11
C VAL A 38 -21.23 20.75 -0.81
N TRP A 39 -20.76 20.05 0.22
CA TRP A 39 -21.47 19.88 1.48
C TRP A 39 -20.70 20.47 2.66
N SER A 40 -21.40 21.07 3.62
CA SER A 40 -20.89 21.10 5.00
C SER A 40 -21.17 19.75 5.65
N ILE A 41 -20.34 19.34 6.62
CA ILE A 41 -20.54 18.09 7.37
C ILE A 41 -21.96 18.02 7.98
N ASP A 42 -22.43 19.10 8.60
CA ASP A 42 -23.78 19.18 9.18
C ASP A 42 -24.92 19.03 8.14
N ALA A 43 -24.67 19.42 6.89
CA ALA A 43 -25.67 19.31 5.83
C ALA A 43 -25.73 17.88 5.31
N LEU A 44 -24.57 17.25 5.10
CA LEU A 44 -24.49 15.85 4.67
C LEU A 44 -25.02 14.90 5.76
N GLU A 45 -24.79 15.20 7.04
CA GLU A 45 -25.32 14.40 8.16
C GLU A 45 -26.85 14.30 8.18
N LYS A 46 -27.57 15.28 7.60
CA LYS A 46 -29.04 15.21 7.48
C LYS A 46 -29.51 14.15 6.49
N MET A 47 -28.65 13.75 5.55
CA MET A 47 -28.92 12.68 4.59
C MET A 47 -28.60 11.30 5.15
N LEU A 48 -27.99 11.22 6.34
CA LEU A 48 -27.55 9.97 6.97
C LEU A 48 -28.55 9.44 8.00
N GLU A 49 -28.60 8.11 8.12
CA GLU A 49 -29.44 7.40 9.07
C GLU A 49 -28.67 6.83 10.28
N GLY A 50 -29.39 6.74 11.40
CA GLY A 50 -28.99 5.97 12.58
C GLY A 50 -27.58 6.29 13.10
N LEU A 51 -26.77 5.23 13.26
CA LEU A 51 -25.41 5.26 13.81
C LEU A 51 -24.37 5.93 12.89
N SER A 52 -24.76 6.35 11.69
CA SER A 52 -23.87 7.04 10.74
C SER A 52 -23.69 8.54 11.07
N ARG A 53 -24.63 9.13 11.83
CA ARG A 53 -24.56 10.54 12.25
C ARG A 53 -23.39 10.76 13.23
N GLY A 54 -22.62 11.83 13.04
CA GLY A 54 -21.45 12.15 13.85
C GLY A 54 -20.16 11.43 13.44
N ARG A 55 -20.20 10.42 12.56
CA ARG A 55 -18.99 9.74 12.06
C ARG A 55 -18.15 10.67 11.19
N LEU A 56 -18.79 11.43 10.31
CA LEU A 56 -18.13 12.36 9.41
C LEU A 56 -17.29 13.41 10.17
N LYS A 57 -17.82 13.98 11.25
CA LYS A 57 -17.06 14.93 12.10
C LYS A 57 -15.82 14.32 12.73
N ARG A 58 -15.87 13.03 13.08
CA ARG A 58 -14.72 12.31 13.66
C ARG A 58 -13.68 11.98 12.61
N VAL A 59 -14.13 11.56 11.43
CA VAL A 59 -13.28 11.16 10.30
C VAL A 59 -12.52 12.36 9.72
N PHE A 60 -13.17 13.52 9.65
CA PHE A 60 -12.56 14.75 9.13
C PHE A 60 -12.04 15.69 10.22
N ALA A 61 -11.89 15.18 11.44
CA ALA A 61 -11.12 15.89 12.47
C ALA A 61 -9.66 16.03 12.01
N PRO A 62 -8.94 17.09 12.43
CA PRO A 62 -7.53 17.26 12.06
C PRO A 62 -6.69 16.04 12.44
N GLY A 63 -5.96 15.48 11.48
CA GLY A 63 -5.11 14.30 11.68
C GLY A 63 -4.40 13.87 10.39
N ASP A 64 -3.40 13.00 10.54
CA ASP A 64 -2.73 12.27 9.44
C ASP A 64 -3.27 10.83 9.44
N GLY A 65 -3.61 10.30 8.26
CA GLY A 65 -4.03 8.90 8.14
C GLY A 65 -5.15 8.62 7.12
N PRO A 66 -5.58 7.35 7.03
CA PRO A 66 -6.63 6.93 6.13
C PRO A 66 -8.02 7.40 6.56
N VAL A 67 -8.84 7.74 5.58
CA VAL A 67 -10.27 7.99 5.75
C VAL A 67 -11.04 6.72 5.42
N ARG A 68 -11.70 6.15 6.43
CA ARG A 68 -12.73 5.13 6.27
C ARG A 68 -14.00 5.54 6.99
N CYS A 69 -15.04 5.79 6.23
CA CYS A 69 -16.33 6.13 6.78
C CYS A 69 -17.42 5.31 6.08
N PRO A 70 -17.81 4.14 6.64
CA PRO A 70 -19.04 3.48 6.23
C PRO A 70 -20.24 4.30 6.69
N LEU A 71 -21.15 4.59 5.77
CA LEU A 71 -22.32 5.44 5.96
C LEU A 71 -23.56 4.77 5.37
N ARG A 72 -24.67 4.85 6.12
CA ARG A 72 -26.02 4.50 5.67
C ARG A 72 -26.76 5.78 5.29
N LEU A 73 -27.18 5.88 4.04
CA LEU A 73 -28.03 6.97 3.54
C LEU A 73 -29.49 6.75 3.95
N SER A 74 -30.26 7.84 4.02
CA SER A 74 -31.68 7.81 4.40
C SER A 74 -32.60 7.19 3.35
N ASN A 75 -32.08 6.96 2.14
CA ASN A 75 -32.74 6.20 1.09
C ASN A 75 -32.42 4.69 1.17
N GLY A 76 -31.73 4.24 2.22
CA GLY A 76 -31.42 2.84 2.48
C GLY A 76 -30.16 2.30 1.78
N HIS A 77 -29.40 3.15 1.06
CA HIS A 77 -28.14 2.73 0.43
C HIS A 77 -26.95 2.81 1.39
N ASP A 78 -26.07 1.82 1.32
CA ASP A 78 -24.77 1.84 1.98
C ASP A 78 -23.71 2.43 1.03
N ILE A 79 -22.92 3.35 1.58
CA ILE A 79 -21.76 3.93 0.90
C ILE A 79 -20.55 3.89 1.81
N HIS A 80 -19.37 3.88 1.20
CA HIS A 80 -18.12 4.01 1.92
C HIS A 80 -17.34 5.20 1.38
N LEU A 81 -17.02 6.17 2.24
CA LEU A 81 -16.00 7.17 1.94
C LEU A 81 -14.64 6.56 2.30
N VAL A 82 -13.82 6.37 1.28
CA VAL A 82 -12.56 5.63 1.36
C VAL A 82 -11.47 6.48 0.74
N GLY A 83 -10.48 6.90 1.52
CA GLY A 83 -9.44 7.82 1.05
C GLY A 83 -8.34 8.04 2.09
N ALA A 84 -7.65 9.16 1.99
CA ALA A 84 -6.63 9.57 2.97
C ALA A 84 -6.46 11.08 3.01
N PHE A 85 -5.89 11.57 4.12
CA PHE A 85 -5.34 12.92 4.18
C PHE A 85 -4.10 13.00 3.28
N ILE A 86 -4.08 14.01 2.41
CA ILE A 86 -2.91 14.37 1.59
C ILE A 86 -2.14 15.54 2.21
N SER A 87 -2.76 16.24 3.15
CA SER A 87 -2.12 17.20 4.07
C SER A 87 -2.97 17.32 5.33
N ASP A 88 -2.48 18.05 6.34
CA ASP A 88 -3.23 18.33 7.58
C ASP A 88 -4.62 18.99 7.35
N THR A 89 -4.80 19.62 6.19
CA THR A 89 -6.01 20.38 5.85
C THR A 89 -6.83 19.80 4.71
N GLU A 90 -6.34 18.75 4.06
CA GLU A 90 -6.93 18.25 2.82
C GLU A 90 -6.93 16.72 2.80
N ALA A 91 -8.09 16.14 2.51
CA ALA A 91 -8.24 14.71 2.31
C ALA A 91 -9.01 14.43 1.03
N ARG A 92 -8.66 13.35 0.35
CA ARG A 92 -9.33 12.95 -0.89
C ARG A 92 -9.55 11.45 -0.91
N GLY A 93 -10.55 11.04 -1.67
CA GLY A 93 -10.85 9.63 -1.82
C GLY A 93 -11.99 9.35 -2.76
N MET A 94 -12.56 8.17 -2.59
CA MET A 94 -13.60 7.61 -3.42
C MET A 94 -14.88 7.34 -2.65
N LEU A 95 -15.98 7.47 -3.37
CA LEU A 95 -17.27 6.96 -2.99
C LEU A 95 -17.42 5.56 -3.57
N LEU A 96 -17.46 4.55 -2.70
CA LEU A 96 -17.69 3.16 -3.10
C LEU A 96 -19.12 2.75 -2.76
N THR A 97 -19.74 1.95 -3.63
CA THR A 97 -21.03 1.28 -3.37
C THR A 97 -20.97 -0.21 -3.66
N GLY A 98 -21.82 -0.98 -3.00
CA GLY A 98 -21.96 -2.41 -3.14
C GLY A 98 -22.16 -3.04 -1.75
N GLU A 99 -22.65 -4.28 -1.70
CA GLU A 99 -22.82 -5.01 -0.42
C GLU A 99 -21.49 -5.55 0.13
N ASP A 100 -20.40 -5.54 -0.67
CA ASP A 100 -19.18 -6.27 -0.33
C ASP A 100 -17.90 -5.40 -0.44
N PHE A 101 -17.44 -4.83 0.67
CA PHE A 101 -16.09 -5.26 1.11
C PHE A 101 -16.34 -6.68 1.59
N PRO A 102 -16.04 -7.74 0.79
CA PRO A 102 -16.33 -9.09 1.24
C PRO A 102 -15.70 -9.25 2.62
N GLU A 103 -16.55 -9.46 3.63
CA GLU A 103 -16.10 -9.76 4.97
C GLU A 103 -15.47 -11.14 4.86
N PHE A 104 -14.16 -11.16 4.67
CA PHE A 104 -13.42 -12.41 4.59
C PHE A 104 -13.38 -12.98 6.00
N ASP A 105 -14.00 -14.14 6.21
CA ASP A 105 -13.67 -14.94 7.37
C ASP A 105 -12.20 -15.37 7.20
N PRO A 106 -11.30 -14.96 8.12
CA PRO A 106 -9.88 -15.28 8.03
C PRO A 106 -9.63 -16.80 7.99
N VAL A 107 -10.56 -17.60 8.51
CA VAL A 107 -10.51 -19.07 8.50
C VAL A 107 -10.67 -19.65 7.09
N ASP A 108 -11.34 -18.93 6.19
CA ASP A 108 -11.56 -19.35 4.80
C ASP A 108 -10.37 -18.98 3.87
N LEU A 109 -9.45 -18.15 4.34
CA LEU A 109 -8.25 -17.75 3.61
C LEU A 109 -7.21 -18.86 3.62
N LYS A 110 -7.25 -19.75 2.63
CA LYS A 110 -6.22 -20.79 2.43
C LYS A 110 -5.33 -20.47 1.24
N PRO A 111 -4.00 -20.39 1.41
CA PRO A 111 -3.11 -20.16 0.30
C PRO A 111 -3.02 -21.42 -0.60
N GLY A 112 -2.91 -21.21 -1.91
CA GLY A 112 -2.70 -22.28 -2.89
C GLY A 112 -1.41 -23.10 -2.64
N PRO A 113 -1.38 -24.38 -3.05
CA PRO A 113 -0.36 -25.35 -2.63
C PRO A 113 1.02 -25.20 -3.30
N ASP A 114 1.11 -24.57 -4.47
CA ASP A 114 2.32 -24.65 -5.31
C ASP A 114 3.25 -23.42 -5.22
N LEU A 115 2.92 -22.45 -4.38
CA LEU A 115 3.66 -21.20 -4.23
C LEU A 115 4.14 -20.98 -2.79
N VAL A 116 5.45 -20.79 -2.64
CA VAL A 116 6.11 -20.51 -1.36
C VAL A 116 6.77 -19.13 -1.37
N PRO A 117 6.55 -18.30 -0.33
CA PRO A 117 7.26 -17.04 -0.17
C PRO A 117 8.68 -17.29 0.35
N VAL A 118 9.64 -16.58 -0.21
CA VAL A 118 10.93 -16.31 0.44
C VAL A 118 10.99 -14.85 0.82
N TYR A 119 11.67 -14.52 1.91
CA TYR A 119 11.67 -13.22 2.53
C TYR A 119 13.04 -12.58 2.38
N GLN A 120 13.14 -11.47 1.66
CA GLN A 120 14.40 -10.73 1.56
C GLN A 120 14.42 -9.60 2.59
N PRO A 121 15.45 -9.50 3.45
CA PRO A 121 15.48 -8.49 4.50
C PRO A 121 15.72 -7.08 3.94
N ILE A 122 15.05 -6.12 4.55
CA ILE A 122 15.21 -4.68 4.31
C ILE A 122 15.89 -4.08 5.54
N ILE A 123 17.02 -3.42 5.31
CA ILE A 123 17.94 -2.96 6.36
C ILE A 123 17.83 -1.45 6.52
N SER A 124 17.68 -0.98 7.75
CA SER A 124 17.83 0.44 8.07
C SER A 124 19.28 0.86 7.95
N LEU A 125 19.54 1.88 7.13
CA LEU A 125 20.88 2.47 7.01
C LEU A 125 21.24 3.32 8.23
N ARG A 126 20.27 3.67 9.07
CA ARG A 126 20.48 4.42 10.31
C ARG A 126 21.23 3.60 11.36
N ASP A 127 20.77 2.38 11.63
CA ASP A 127 21.28 1.55 12.73
C ASP A 127 21.68 0.12 12.32
N GLY A 128 21.57 -0.22 11.03
CA GLY A 128 21.96 -1.51 10.48
C GLY A 128 21.00 -2.65 10.81
N ARG A 129 19.85 -2.36 11.44
CA ARG A 129 18.87 -3.40 11.81
C ARG A 129 17.93 -3.71 10.67
N VAL A 130 17.41 -4.93 10.70
CA VAL A 130 16.27 -5.31 9.86
C VAL A 130 15.02 -4.59 10.37
N VAL A 131 14.32 -3.94 9.44
CA VAL A 131 13.06 -3.21 9.69
C VAL A 131 11.87 -3.86 9.00
N GLY A 132 12.13 -4.78 8.07
CA GLY A 132 11.08 -5.49 7.36
C GLY A 132 11.64 -6.47 6.36
N PHE A 133 10.73 -7.06 5.59
CA PHE A 133 11.08 -8.00 4.53
C PHE A 133 10.24 -7.73 3.29
N GLU A 134 10.75 -8.13 2.14
CA GLU A 134 9.96 -8.31 0.93
C GLU A 134 9.62 -9.78 0.74
N ALA A 135 8.32 -10.07 0.63
CA ALA A 135 7.82 -11.41 0.34
C ALA A 135 7.86 -11.68 -1.16
N LEU A 136 8.82 -12.51 -1.57
CA LEU A 136 9.07 -12.86 -2.96
C LEU A 136 8.52 -14.26 -3.25
N ALA A 137 7.61 -14.35 -4.22
CA ALA A 137 7.01 -15.59 -4.64
C ALA A 137 8.03 -16.55 -5.29
N ARG A 138 7.95 -17.85 -4.98
CA ARG A 138 8.72 -18.94 -5.60
C ARG A 138 7.81 -20.14 -5.85
N TRP A 139 7.94 -20.79 -7.00
CA TRP A 139 7.22 -22.04 -7.28
C TRP A 139 7.89 -23.22 -6.55
N THR A 140 7.12 -24.22 -6.13
CA THR A 140 7.67 -25.45 -5.54
C THR A 140 8.22 -26.40 -6.62
N GLY A 141 9.43 -26.93 -6.43
CA GLY A 141 10.09 -27.90 -7.33
C GLY A 141 11.44 -28.38 -6.80
N PRO A 142 12.18 -29.26 -7.52
CA PRO A 142 13.53 -29.67 -7.14
C PRO A 142 14.49 -28.47 -7.15
N GLY A 143 14.82 -27.96 -5.96
CA GLY A 143 15.46 -26.67 -5.76
C GLY A 143 14.42 -25.54 -5.69
N LEU A 144 14.60 -24.54 -4.81
CA LEU A 144 13.80 -23.32 -4.82
C LEU A 144 13.98 -22.65 -6.20
N THR A 145 13.02 -22.89 -7.09
CA THR A 145 13.07 -22.57 -8.52
C THR A 145 12.80 -21.08 -8.77
N ALA A 146 13.06 -20.67 -10.03
CA ALA A 146 13.04 -19.31 -10.55
C ALA A 146 11.83 -18.47 -10.08
N PRO A 147 11.98 -17.12 -10.01
CA PRO A 147 10.84 -16.23 -9.77
C PRO A 147 9.71 -16.53 -10.78
N PRO A 148 8.43 -16.47 -10.37
CA PRO A 148 7.31 -16.59 -11.28
C PRO A 148 7.47 -15.63 -12.46
N SER A 149 7.15 -16.07 -13.67
CA SER A 149 6.94 -15.11 -14.75
C SER A 149 5.78 -14.18 -14.33
N ARG A 150 5.88 -12.88 -14.62
CA ARG A 150 4.94 -11.82 -14.14
C ARG A 150 3.47 -12.02 -14.59
N TRP A 151 3.11 -13.15 -15.22
CA TRP A 151 1.86 -13.32 -15.98
C TRP A 151 1.03 -14.59 -15.66
N GLU A 152 1.46 -15.49 -14.77
CA GLU A 152 0.93 -16.87 -14.80
C GLU A 152 -0.16 -17.25 -13.77
N ASP A 153 -0.48 -16.46 -12.73
CA ASP A 153 -1.56 -16.84 -11.81
C ASP A 153 -2.40 -15.66 -11.31
N GLN A 154 -3.73 -15.79 -11.44
CA GLN A 154 -4.70 -14.79 -11.00
C GLN A 154 -4.85 -14.73 -9.48
N ALA A 155 -4.42 -15.76 -8.75
CA ALA A 155 -4.46 -15.84 -7.28
C ALA A 155 -3.12 -15.51 -6.61
N LEU A 156 -2.09 -15.17 -7.39
CA LEU A 156 -0.72 -14.94 -6.91
C LEU A 156 -0.66 -13.91 -5.77
N ALA A 157 -1.18 -12.69 -6.00
CA ALA A 157 -1.18 -11.64 -4.97
C ALA A 157 -1.94 -12.06 -3.71
N SER A 158 -3.12 -12.63 -3.84
CA SER A 158 -3.94 -13.03 -2.68
C SER A 158 -3.23 -14.10 -1.85
N ASN A 159 -2.66 -15.11 -2.50
CA ASN A 159 -1.86 -16.14 -1.84
C ASN A 159 -0.65 -15.55 -1.11
N MET A 160 0.07 -14.63 -1.76
CA MET A 160 1.23 -13.97 -1.18
C MET A 160 0.85 -13.08 -0.01
N LEU A 161 -0.23 -12.30 -0.11
CA LEU A 161 -0.74 -11.44 0.97
C LEU A 161 -1.08 -12.24 2.22
N ILE A 162 -1.80 -13.37 2.07
CA ILE A 162 -2.17 -14.24 3.20
C ILE A 162 -0.91 -14.75 3.90
N ARG A 163 0.01 -15.37 3.16
CA ARG A 163 1.25 -15.94 3.74
C ARG A 163 2.17 -14.87 4.33
N ALA A 164 2.25 -13.70 3.69
CA ALA A 164 3.03 -12.56 4.13
C ALA A 164 2.49 -11.98 5.44
N ALA A 165 1.18 -11.82 5.57
CA ALA A 165 0.53 -11.33 6.79
C ALA A 165 0.70 -12.31 7.96
N GLU A 166 0.47 -13.60 7.72
CA GLU A 166 0.68 -14.67 8.71
C GLU A 166 2.13 -14.66 9.22
N THR A 167 3.09 -14.68 8.29
CA THR A 167 4.51 -14.67 8.66
C THR A 167 4.91 -13.37 9.36
N LEU A 168 4.40 -12.22 8.93
CA LEU A 168 4.67 -10.96 9.60
C LEU A 168 4.18 -10.97 11.05
N ALA A 169 2.96 -11.46 11.29
CA ALA A 169 2.40 -11.58 12.63
C ALA A 169 3.27 -12.47 13.53
N ASP A 170 3.72 -13.62 13.00
CA ASP A 170 4.61 -14.54 13.70
C ASP A 170 5.97 -13.91 14.03
N LEU A 171 6.61 -13.26 13.05
CA LEU A 171 7.88 -12.57 13.25
C LEU A 171 7.77 -11.49 14.32
N ARG A 172 6.73 -10.65 14.28
CA ARG A 172 6.50 -9.57 15.25
C ARG A 172 6.30 -10.13 16.66
N ARG A 173 5.48 -11.17 16.80
CA ARG A 173 5.22 -11.86 18.07
C ARG A 173 6.48 -12.49 18.64
N GLU A 174 7.23 -13.24 17.83
CA GLU A 174 8.39 -14.00 18.29
C GLU A 174 9.65 -13.15 18.50
N ALA A 175 9.82 -12.07 17.74
CA ALA A 175 10.90 -11.11 17.92
C ALA A 175 10.54 -9.99 18.91
N LYS A 176 9.27 -9.87 19.32
CA LYS A 176 8.74 -8.77 20.14
C LYS A 176 9.03 -7.39 19.52
N ARG A 177 8.78 -7.27 18.21
CA ARG A 177 9.10 -6.08 17.41
C ARG A 177 7.88 -5.63 16.63
N ASP A 178 7.23 -4.56 17.09
CA ASP A 178 6.02 -4.01 16.46
C ASP A 178 6.28 -3.01 15.32
N ASP A 179 7.53 -2.79 14.99
CA ASP A 179 7.96 -1.90 13.92
C ASP A 179 8.27 -2.64 12.61
N LEU A 180 8.17 -3.97 12.58
CA LEU A 180 8.41 -4.75 11.37
C LEU A 180 7.29 -4.57 10.35
N PHE A 181 7.68 -4.39 9.09
CA PHE A 181 6.77 -4.37 7.95
C PHE A 181 7.07 -5.49 6.93
N MET A 182 6.11 -5.76 6.06
CA MET A 182 6.21 -6.74 4.98
C MET A 182 5.78 -6.10 3.66
N HIS A 183 6.68 -6.10 2.68
CA HIS A 183 6.39 -5.69 1.32
C HIS A 183 5.81 -6.87 0.52
N VAL A 184 4.76 -6.63 -0.27
CA VAL A 184 4.13 -7.59 -1.16
C VAL A 184 3.90 -6.95 -2.52
N ASN A 185 4.34 -7.62 -3.57
CA ASN A 185 4.19 -7.16 -4.94
C ASN A 185 2.77 -7.36 -5.45
N LEU A 186 2.21 -6.36 -6.13
CA LEU A 186 0.99 -6.50 -6.92
C LEU A 186 1.25 -6.21 -8.40
N THR A 187 0.62 -7.00 -9.28
CA THR A 187 0.57 -6.67 -10.70
C THR A 187 -0.46 -5.56 -10.96
N ALA A 188 -0.30 -4.84 -12.08
CA ALA A 188 -1.28 -3.84 -12.55
C ALA A 188 -2.72 -4.41 -12.65
N ARG A 189 -2.84 -5.71 -13.01
CA ARG A 189 -4.14 -6.38 -13.11
C ARG A 189 -4.77 -6.59 -11.74
N GLU A 190 -3.99 -7.00 -10.75
CA GLU A 190 -4.47 -7.23 -9.39
C GLU A 190 -4.83 -5.93 -8.67
N LEU A 191 -4.10 -4.84 -8.96
CA LEU A 191 -4.43 -3.52 -8.42
C LEU A 191 -5.88 -3.11 -8.70
N THR A 192 -6.43 -3.48 -9.85
CA THR A 192 -7.82 -3.15 -10.21
C THR A 192 -8.89 -4.02 -9.54
N LYS A 193 -8.52 -5.05 -8.77
CA LYS A 193 -9.48 -5.94 -8.10
C LYS A 193 -9.88 -5.35 -6.74
N SER A 194 -11.17 -5.09 -6.55
CA SER A 194 -11.71 -4.62 -5.26
C SER A 194 -11.57 -5.63 -4.11
N THR A 195 -11.28 -6.90 -4.42
CA THR A 195 -11.01 -7.94 -3.42
C THR A 195 -9.69 -7.75 -2.67
N ILE A 196 -8.71 -7.03 -3.24
CA ILE A 196 -7.39 -6.88 -2.63
C ILE A 196 -7.42 -5.98 -1.39
N PRO A 197 -8.02 -4.76 -1.43
CA PRO A 197 -8.19 -3.96 -0.22
C PRO A 197 -8.95 -4.69 0.89
N ALA A 198 -10.06 -5.37 0.56
CA ALA A 198 -10.83 -6.13 1.53
C ALA A 198 -10.03 -7.27 2.19
N LEU A 199 -9.19 -7.96 1.41
CA LEU A 199 -8.30 -8.99 1.93
C LEU A 199 -7.26 -8.41 2.91
N ILE A 200 -6.65 -7.27 2.58
CA ILE A 200 -5.68 -6.62 3.46
C ILE A 200 -6.34 -6.17 4.77
N ASP A 201 -7.57 -5.66 4.70
CA ASP A 201 -8.32 -5.24 5.88
C ASP A 201 -8.62 -6.41 6.82
N ALA A 202 -9.11 -7.52 6.25
CA ALA A 202 -9.39 -8.74 6.99
C ALA A 202 -8.11 -9.30 7.63
N LEU A 203 -7.02 -9.41 6.87
CA LEU A 203 -5.74 -9.90 7.38
C LEU A 203 -5.19 -9.00 8.50
N SER A 204 -5.24 -7.68 8.32
CA SER A 204 -4.73 -6.73 9.31
C SER A 204 -5.52 -6.79 10.60
N SER A 205 -6.85 -6.88 10.52
CA SER A 205 -7.73 -7.02 11.69
C SER A 205 -7.50 -8.34 12.44
N SER A 206 -7.33 -9.43 11.70
CA SER A 206 -7.22 -10.80 12.24
C SER A 206 -5.91 -11.07 12.96
N TYR A 207 -4.83 -10.49 12.43
CA TYR A 207 -3.50 -10.60 13.00
C TYR A 207 -3.13 -9.39 13.87
N GLN A 208 -4.05 -8.44 14.05
CA GLN A 208 -3.84 -7.18 14.77
C GLN A 208 -2.59 -6.42 14.28
N LEU A 209 -2.39 -6.39 12.97
CA LEU A 209 -1.27 -5.67 12.34
C LEU A 209 -1.55 -4.17 12.39
N PRO A 210 -0.58 -3.33 12.77
CA PRO A 210 -0.77 -1.89 12.74
C PRO A 210 -0.80 -1.38 11.31
N GLU A 211 -1.24 -0.13 11.15
CA GLU A 211 -1.19 0.55 9.87
C GLU A 211 0.22 0.53 9.27
N ARG A 212 0.29 0.45 7.94
CA ARG A 212 1.52 0.40 7.13
C ARG A 212 2.42 -0.82 7.43
N ALA A 213 1.95 -1.81 8.19
CA ALA A 213 2.67 -3.07 8.42
C ALA A 213 2.71 -3.94 7.15
N ILE A 214 1.58 -4.04 6.44
CA ILE A 214 1.54 -4.59 5.09
C ILE A 214 1.75 -3.44 4.11
N ARG A 215 2.76 -3.55 3.25
CA ARG A 215 3.10 -2.54 2.25
C ARG A 215 3.02 -3.15 0.86
N ILE A 216 2.36 -2.45 -0.03
CA ILE A 216 2.08 -2.89 -1.39
C ILE A 216 3.05 -2.22 -2.33
N GLU A 217 3.79 -3.02 -3.07
CA GLU A 217 4.70 -2.55 -4.12
C GLU A 217 3.98 -2.49 -5.46
N LEU A 218 4.10 -1.33 -6.11
CA LEU A 218 3.57 -1.04 -7.44
C LEU A 218 4.72 -0.59 -8.33
N THR A 219 4.96 -1.28 -9.43
CA THR A 219 5.99 -0.85 -10.38
C THR A 219 5.58 0.43 -11.10
N GLU A 220 6.56 1.23 -11.52
CA GLU A 220 6.32 2.45 -12.32
C GLU A 220 5.44 2.17 -13.56
N GLN A 221 5.70 1.06 -14.26
CA GLN A 221 4.91 0.64 -15.43
C GLN A 221 3.47 0.27 -15.10
N ALA A 222 3.22 -0.34 -13.93
CA ALA A 222 1.88 -0.69 -13.50
C ALA A 222 1.05 0.57 -13.22
N ALA A 223 1.66 1.58 -12.59
CA ALA A 223 1.01 2.86 -12.34
C ALA A 223 0.66 3.61 -13.64
N LEU A 224 1.54 3.56 -14.65
CA LEU A 224 1.39 4.26 -15.93
C LEU A 224 0.25 3.75 -16.83
N ARG A 225 -0.32 2.58 -16.57
CA ARG A 225 -1.26 1.95 -17.52
C ARG A 225 -2.66 2.57 -17.53
N ASP A 226 -3.17 2.97 -16.37
CA ASP A 226 -4.49 3.61 -16.21
C ASP A 226 -4.47 4.45 -14.91
N GLU A 227 -4.26 5.75 -15.07
CA GLU A 227 -4.05 6.69 -13.97
C GLU A 227 -5.23 6.79 -13.02
N THR A 228 -6.44 6.90 -13.57
CA THR A 228 -7.64 7.06 -12.76
C THR A 228 -7.93 5.79 -11.95
N LYS A 229 -7.76 4.61 -12.55
CA LYS A 229 -7.91 3.34 -11.80
C LYS A 229 -6.79 3.11 -10.80
N THR A 230 -5.56 3.47 -11.14
CA THR A 230 -4.41 3.32 -10.23
C THR A 230 -4.59 4.19 -9.00
N LEU A 231 -4.98 5.46 -9.17
CA LEU A 231 -5.28 6.37 -8.08
C LEU A 231 -6.43 5.84 -7.21
N ALA A 232 -7.51 5.39 -7.85
CA ALA A 232 -8.65 4.79 -7.16
C ALA A 232 -8.24 3.62 -6.26
N SER A 233 -7.48 2.68 -6.81
CA SER A 233 -6.99 1.51 -6.08
C SER A 233 -5.98 1.87 -5.00
N ALA A 234 -5.06 2.80 -5.27
CA ALA A 234 -4.10 3.30 -4.28
C ALA A 234 -4.84 3.91 -3.07
N MET A 235 -5.86 4.73 -3.31
CA MET A 235 -6.69 5.30 -2.25
C MET A 235 -7.45 4.23 -1.46
N ALA A 236 -7.99 3.21 -2.13
CA ALA A 236 -8.63 2.08 -1.47
C ALA A 236 -7.66 1.28 -0.58
N LEU A 237 -6.43 1.08 -1.05
CA LEU A 237 -5.35 0.42 -0.28
C LEU A 237 -4.93 1.24 0.93
N LYS A 238 -4.71 2.55 0.75
CA LYS A 238 -4.39 3.47 1.86
C LYS A 238 -5.49 3.45 2.89
N ALA A 239 -6.74 3.54 2.44
CA ALA A 239 -7.88 3.49 3.32
C ALA A 239 -7.81 2.24 4.18
N VAL A 240 -7.61 1.05 3.62
CA VAL A 240 -7.43 -0.22 4.37
C VAL A 240 -6.14 -0.32 5.20
N GLY A 241 -5.40 0.78 5.37
CA GLY A 241 -4.25 0.90 6.26
C GLY A 241 -2.98 0.31 5.66
N ALA A 242 -2.98 -0.04 4.37
CA ALA A 242 -1.79 -0.51 3.68
C ALA A 242 -0.80 0.64 3.47
N GLY A 243 0.50 0.31 3.54
CA GLY A 243 1.52 1.18 2.99
C GLY A 243 1.60 1.03 1.47
N LEU A 244 1.98 2.08 0.76
CA LEU A 244 2.22 2.06 -0.67
C LEU A 244 3.67 2.35 -1.00
N VAL A 245 4.26 1.55 -1.87
CA VAL A 245 5.66 1.66 -2.28
C VAL A 245 5.70 1.72 -3.80
N LEU A 246 6.34 2.76 -4.34
CA LEU A 246 6.63 2.85 -5.76
C LEU A 246 7.94 2.12 -6.04
N ASP A 247 7.84 1.05 -6.83
CA ASP A 247 8.93 0.13 -7.15
C ASP A 247 9.50 0.38 -8.56
N ASP A 248 10.72 -0.11 -8.81
CA ASP A 248 11.47 0.07 -10.06
C ASP A 248 11.67 1.57 -10.44
N PHE A 249 11.73 2.50 -9.48
CA PHE A 249 11.79 3.94 -9.77
C PHE A 249 13.08 4.32 -10.51
N GLY A 250 12.92 4.96 -11.68
CA GLY A 250 14.03 5.39 -12.53
C GLY A 250 14.25 4.53 -13.77
N THR A 251 13.38 3.53 -14.00
CA THR A 251 13.39 2.66 -15.17
C THR A 251 12.49 3.16 -16.32
N GLY A 252 11.56 4.09 -16.04
CA GLY A 252 10.57 4.59 -17.01
C GLY A 252 10.62 6.09 -17.33
N HIS A 253 9.66 6.53 -18.14
CA HIS A 253 9.42 7.93 -18.48
C HIS A 253 8.16 8.43 -17.75
N SER A 254 8.33 9.44 -16.88
CA SER A 254 7.30 10.20 -16.13
C SER A 254 7.03 9.78 -14.68
N SER A 255 8.07 9.49 -13.90
CA SER A 255 7.94 9.10 -12.49
C SER A 255 7.54 10.23 -11.52
N PHE A 256 7.80 11.51 -11.85
CA PHE A 256 7.55 12.63 -10.92
C PHE A 256 6.08 13.06 -10.80
N ALA A 257 5.28 12.94 -11.86
CA ALA A 257 3.85 13.30 -11.79
C ALA A 257 3.12 12.42 -10.75
N TRP A 258 3.43 11.12 -10.74
CA TRP A 258 2.90 10.19 -9.74
C TRP A 258 3.26 10.52 -8.31
N LEU A 259 4.45 11.08 -8.07
CA LEU A 259 4.83 11.51 -6.72
C LEU A 259 3.97 12.67 -6.22
N ALA A 260 3.37 13.44 -7.14
CA ALA A 260 2.46 14.53 -6.78
C ALA A 260 1.02 14.01 -6.55
N ASP A 261 0.57 13.04 -7.33
CA ASP A 261 -0.84 12.63 -7.36
C ASP A 261 -1.15 11.36 -6.53
N LEU A 262 -0.18 10.46 -6.35
CA LEU A 262 -0.37 9.20 -5.62
C LEU A 262 0.20 9.27 -4.19
N PRO A 263 -0.52 8.72 -3.19
CA PRO A 263 -0.18 8.80 -1.78
C PRO A 263 0.86 7.73 -1.40
N PHE A 264 1.98 7.66 -2.12
CA PHE A 264 3.06 6.72 -1.82
C PHE A 264 3.72 7.07 -0.49
N ASP A 265 4.11 6.03 0.25
CA ASP A 265 4.83 6.13 1.52
C ASP A 265 6.34 5.95 1.35
N SER A 266 6.75 5.28 0.27
CA SER A 266 8.15 4.95 0.04
C SER A 266 8.46 4.82 -1.45
N LEU A 267 9.71 5.12 -1.81
CA LEU A 267 10.29 4.85 -3.13
C LEU A 267 11.36 3.77 -3.02
N LYS A 268 11.32 2.77 -3.91
CA LYS A 268 12.42 1.83 -4.14
C LYS A 268 13.16 2.23 -5.42
N ILE A 269 14.45 2.49 -5.29
CA ILE A 269 15.32 2.91 -6.39
C ILE A 269 15.94 1.69 -7.03
N ASP A 270 15.64 1.51 -8.32
CA ASP A 270 16.05 0.34 -9.09
C ASP A 270 17.56 0.08 -9.04
N HIS A 271 17.91 -1.20 -9.05
CA HIS A 271 19.28 -1.69 -9.00
C HIS A 271 20.16 -1.12 -10.13
N GLY A 272 19.62 -0.78 -11.30
CA GLY A 272 20.38 -0.19 -12.41
C GLY A 272 20.96 1.18 -12.08
N LEU A 273 20.25 1.98 -11.28
CA LEU A 273 20.76 3.27 -10.79
C LEU A 273 21.68 3.06 -9.58
N THR A 274 21.31 2.17 -8.67
CA THR A 274 22.12 1.83 -7.49
C THR A 274 23.48 1.21 -7.86
N ALA A 275 23.55 0.38 -8.91
CA ALA A 275 24.79 -0.22 -9.40
C ALA A 275 25.83 0.80 -9.90
N ARG A 276 25.40 2.05 -10.15
CA ARG A 276 26.26 3.16 -10.61
C ARG A 276 26.69 4.09 -9.47
N LEU A 277 26.44 3.71 -8.22
CA LEU A 277 26.87 4.41 -7.03
C LEU A 277 28.39 4.67 -7.07
N GLY A 278 28.82 5.86 -6.64
CA GLY A 278 30.23 6.27 -6.71
C GLY A 278 30.53 7.21 -7.87
N GLN A 279 29.71 7.17 -8.93
CA GLN A 279 29.83 8.10 -10.05
C GLN A 279 29.25 9.47 -9.66
N ALA A 280 30.02 10.55 -9.80
CA ALA A 280 29.61 11.89 -9.36
C ALA A 280 28.23 12.34 -9.88
N ARG A 281 27.93 12.03 -11.16
CA ARG A 281 26.62 12.35 -11.76
C ARG A 281 25.49 11.52 -11.17
N THR A 282 25.70 10.20 -10.99
CA THR A 282 24.70 9.31 -10.39
C THR A 282 24.41 9.72 -8.95
N ASP A 283 25.43 9.99 -8.16
CA ASP A 283 25.29 10.43 -6.78
C ASP A 283 24.52 11.74 -6.64
N THR A 284 24.76 12.68 -7.57
CA THR A 284 23.99 13.94 -7.61
C THR A 284 22.51 13.65 -7.89
N ILE A 285 22.21 12.72 -8.80
CA ILE A 285 20.82 12.31 -9.10
C ILE A 285 20.19 11.63 -7.88
N LEU A 286 20.88 10.67 -7.27
CA LEU A 286 20.40 9.93 -6.10
C LEU A 286 20.11 10.85 -4.92
N SER A 287 21.04 11.75 -4.58
CA SER A 287 20.85 12.74 -3.49
C SER A 287 19.70 13.71 -3.77
N THR A 288 19.43 14.02 -5.05
CA THR A 288 18.28 14.85 -5.42
C THR A 288 16.96 14.09 -5.24
N ILE A 289 16.93 12.80 -5.63
CA ILE A 289 15.75 11.94 -5.50
C ILE A 289 15.40 11.72 -4.02
N THR A 290 16.38 11.36 -3.18
CA THR A 290 16.16 11.16 -1.74
C THR A 290 15.73 12.45 -1.05
N LEU A 291 16.30 13.60 -1.43
CA LEU A 291 15.85 14.89 -0.94
C LEU A 291 14.39 15.16 -1.31
N LEU A 292 14.00 14.93 -2.57
CA LEU A 292 12.61 15.10 -3.00
C LEU A 292 11.67 14.18 -2.21
N ALA A 293 12.00 12.90 -2.11
CA ALA A 293 11.20 11.92 -1.39
C ALA A 293 10.97 12.35 0.07
N SER A 294 12.04 12.77 0.75
CA SER A 294 11.96 13.30 2.11
C SER A 294 11.06 14.54 2.21
N ARG A 295 11.10 15.44 1.23
CA ARG A 295 10.22 16.63 1.19
C ARG A 295 8.75 16.31 0.97
N LEU A 296 8.46 15.17 0.36
CA LEU A 296 7.12 14.64 0.15
C LEU A 296 6.67 13.70 1.27
N GLY A 297 7.46 13.55 2.34
CA GLY A 297 7.12 12.66 3.46
C GLY A 297 7.30 11.17 3.16
N MET A 298 8.05 10.81 2.12
CA MET A 298 8.32 9.44 1.72
C MET A 298 9.69 8.95 2.21
N SER A 299 9.77 7.65 2.53
CA SER A 299 11.05 6.97 2.74
C SER A 299 11.67 6.48 1.43
N THR A 300 12.96 6.14 1.46
CA THR A 300 13.69 5.63 0.29
C THR A 300 14.46 4.35 0.57
N THR A 301 14.37 3.41 -0.35
CA THR A 301 15.11 2.14 -0.32
C THR A 301 16.01 2.04 -1.54
N ALA A 302 17.31 1.78 -1.33
CA ALA A 302 18.23 1.43 -2.40
C ALA A 302 18.17 -0.08 -2.65
N GLU A 303 17.84 -0.49 -3.87
CA GLU A 303 17.80 -1.90 -4.25
C GLU A 303 19.08 -2.39 -4.91
N GLY A 304 19.27 -3.72 -4.88
CA GLY A 304 20.41 -4.35 -5.55
C GLY A 304 21.76 -4.02 -4.92
N VAL A 305 21.79 -3.71 -3.62
CA VAL A 305 23.05 -3.44 -2.92
C VAL A 305 23.88 -4.73 -2.82
N GLU A 306 25.02 -4.77 -3.51
CA GLU A 306 25.90 -5.95 -3.57
C GLU A 306 27.03 -5.92 -2.53
N LYS A 307 27.44 -4.73 -2.08
CA LYS A 307 28.54 -4.56 -1.12
C LYS A 307 28.08 -3.84 0.14
N ARG A 308 28.43 -4.39 1.31
CA ARG A 308 28.12 -3.75 2.61
C ARG A 308 28.81 -2.40 2.79
N GLU A 309 29.96 -2.22 2.13
CA GLU A 309 30.74 -0.98 2.15
C GLU A 309 29.97 0.22 1.58
N ASP A 310 29.00 -0.03 0.68
CA ASP A 310 28.19 1.01 0.06
C ASP A 310 27.19 1.66 1.03
N ALA A 311 26.89 1.01 2.17
CA ALA A 311 25.92 1.49 3.16
C ALA A 311 26.27 2.90 3.69
N GLY A 312 27.56 3.19 3.89
CA GLY A 312 28.00 4.51 4.36
C GLY A 312 27.71 5.61 3.34
N ARG A 313 27.86 5.32 2.05
CA ARG A 313 27.60 6.25 0.96
C ARG A 313 26.11 6.43 0.71
N LEU A 314 25.34 5.34 0.68
CA LEU A 314 23.88 5.40 0.57
C LEU A 314 23.26 6.26 1.68
N ARG A 315 23.73 6.08 2.93
CA ARG A 315 23.31 6.93 4.04
C ARG A 315 23.68 8.40 3.83
N ALA A 316 24.89 8.68 3.34
CA ALA A 316 25.33 10.06 3.06
C ALA A 316 24.51 10.72 1.93
N LEU A 317 23.99 9.92 1.00
CA LEU A 317 23.06 10.37 -0.04
C LEU A 317 21.61 10.49 0.45
N GLY A 318 21.31 10.15 1.71
CA GLY A 318 19.98 10.34 2.29
C GLY A 318 19.02 9.14 2.16
N PHE A 319 19.52 7.95 1.81
CA PHE A 319 18.69 6.75 1.84
C PHE A 319 18.34 6.31 3.26
N ASP A 320 17.10 5.87 3.45
CA ASP A 320 16.60 5.33 4.74
C ASP A 320 16.91 3.84 4.87
N PHE A 321 16.69 3.11 3.78
CA PHE A 321 16.76 1.66 3.73
C PHE A 321 17.67 1.15 2.59
N ALA A 322 18.15 -0.07 2.75
CA ALA A 322 18.88 -0.80 1.72
C ALA A 322 18.42 -2.25 1.65
N GLN A 323 18.38 -2.79 0.44
CA GLN A 323 18.03 -4.17 0.14
C GLN A 323 18.96 -4.71 -0.94
N GLY A 324 19.44 -5.94 -0.78
CA GLY A 324 20.33 -6.55 -1.76
C GLY A 324 21.17 -7.70 -1.21
N PHE A 325 21.95 -8.32 -2.09
CA PHE A 325 22.74 -9.52 -1.78
C PHE A 325 23.91 -9.26 -0.82
N ALA A 326 24.28 -7.99 -0.59
CA ALA A 326 25.18 -7.59 0.48
C ALA A 326 24.71 -8.08 1.86
N PHE A 327 23.39 -8.18 2.04
CA PHE A 327 22.75 -8.52 3.31
C PHE A 327 22.27 -9.96 3.31
N SER A 328 21.36 -10.29 2.40
CA SER A 328 20.87 -11.65 2.18
C SER A 328 20.12 -11.76 0.85
N LYS A 329 20.07 -12.97 0.31
CA LYS A 329 19.05 -13.36 -0.67
C LYS A 329 17.70 -13.57 0.04
N GLY A 330 16.65 -13.86 -0.72
CA GLY A 330 15.38 -14.34 -0.14
C GLY A 330 15.61 -15.63 0.66
N ILE A 331 15.14 -15.65 1.91
CA ILE A 331 15.29 -16.74 2.88
C ILE A 331 13.94 -17.24 3.37
N ASP A 332 13.87 -18.48 3.86
CA ASP A 332 12.63 -19.01 4.44
C ASP A 332 12.23 -18.30 5.76
N ALA A 333 11.00 -18.49 6.23
CA ALA A 333 10.47 -17.83 7.43
C ALA A 333 11.28 -18.12 8.70
N LYS A 334 11.77 -19.36 8.87
CA LYS A 334 12.57 -19.75 10.04
C LYS A 334 13.93 -19.06 10.02
N SER A 335 14.53 -18.93 8.84
CA SER A 335 15.76 -18.19 8.62
C SER A 335 15.56 -16.69 8.83
N ALA A 336 14.43 -16.11 8.38
CA ALA A 336 14.08 -14.71 8.61
C ALA A 336 13.99 -14.38 10.11
N LEU A 337 13.33 -15.24 10.90
CA LEU A 337 13.26 -15.08 12.35
C LEU A 337 14.65 -15.11 13.02
N LYS A 338 15.53 -16.03 12.60
CA LYS A 338 16.91 -16.07 13.10
C LYS A 338 17.65 -14.78 12.75
N PHE A 339 17.49 -14.31 11.52
CA PHE A 339 18.11 -13.08 11.03
C PHE A 339 17.70 -11.84 11.83
N LEU A 340 16.49 -11.81 12.40
CA LEU A 340 16.04 -10.76 13.33
C LEU A 340 16.72 -10.81 14.71
N LYS A 341 17.11 -12.01 15.17
CA LYS A 341 17.60 -12.24 16.54
C LYS A 341 19.13 -12.10 16.68
N GLY A 342 19.86 -12.00 15.57
CA GLY A 342 21.33 -11.93 15.52
C GLY A 342 21.94 -13.30 15.31
#